data_AF-F2B259-F1
#
_entry.id   AF-F2B259-F1
#
_cell.length_a   1.000
_cell.length_b   1.000
_cell.length_c   1.000
_cell.angle_alpha   90.00
_cell.angle_beta   90.00
_cell.angle_gamma   90.00
#
_symmetry.space_group_name_H-M   'P 1'
#
loop_
_entity.id
_entity.type
_entity.pdbx_description
1 polymer ?
#
loop_
_entity_poly.entity_id
_entity_poly.type
_entity_poly.pdbx_seq_one_letter_code
_entity_poly.pdbx_strand_id
1 'polypeptide(L)'
;MNAVFDSRPRAVRVGISAFAAFCWINASATFAAKPGQPVVARVEMQFAKEDKVVDVIAKGDLLTVVEDRGEDYVIVTHDGTRGAVDKVNAVELAESTGIYTDLIEEFPEEGRYHTLRASAWWALGEQEKAMADFNEAIEKGYEEAHAYSSRGLFYAARGEHDAAIKDYERALKLDPEDITPIINRAAVRMAQREFEAAIGDYTEALEVREGNAGLLRQRALAYKSAGEMEKAIQDYDAIVDDNPEDVAAIMGRGYIRFQQHEYAAAAADFSAALELNEKDPVAWNNRGYNRYQLGKAKEALSDYEKAIELAPEYGLAHQNRAWLLATTDDESLRDADAAVEAAKKACELNGYGNVSDLSALAAALAAQGEFKEAVGWQEKVVESAPEDAKEFAGKILDRYRAGKPYIADPAAAEKAERAAAEIEAKKKAEKENAAAKKAAAKQLAEEAEKDAKATGLEKAE
;
A
#
# COMPACT_ATOMS: atom_id res chain seq x y z
N MET A 1 -11.49 63.39 24.27
CA MET A 1 -10.50 63.29 23.17
C MET A 1 -10.88 62.06 22.37
N ASN A 2 -11.32 62.26 21.13
CA ASN A 2 -11.74 61.20 20.22
C ASN A 2 -10.52 60.37 19.83
N ALA A 3 -10.51 59.08 20.16
CA ALA A 3 -9.65 58.10 19.52
C ALA A 3 -10.55 57.31 18.56
N VAL A 4 -10.40 57.61 17.26
CA VAL A 4 -10.95 56.80 16.17
C VAL A 4 -10.19 55.48 16.20
N PHE A 5 -10.85 54.39 16.59
CA PHE A 5 -10.33 53.05 16.40
C PHE A 5 -10.43 52.71 14.91
N ASP A 6 -9.29 52.53 14.25
CA ASP A 6 -9.19 52.01 12.89
C ASP A 6 -9.50 50.51 12.94
N SER A 7 -10.77 50.16 12.72
CA SER A 7 -11.30 48.80 12.74
C SER A 7 -11.18 48.14 11.36
N ARG A 8 -9.96 48.05 10.83
CA ARG A 8 -9.69 47.17 9.68
C ARG A 8 -9.09 45.87 10.19
N PRO A 9 -9.70 44.71 9.93
CA PRO A 9 -9.03 43.44 10.16
C PRO A 9 -7.79 43.37 9.27
N ARG A 10 -6.64 43.07 9.87
CA ARG A 10 -5.40 42.81 9.14
C ARG A 10 -5.55 41.45 8.46
N ALA A 11 -5.34 41.41 7.14
CA ALA A 11 -5.17 40.16 6.39
C ALA A 11 -3.96 39.40 6.96
N VAL A 12 -4.18 38.19 7.49
CA VAL A 12 -3.12 37.34 8.05
C VAL A 12 -3.44 35.85 7.82
N ARG A 13 -2.35 35.14 7.49
CA ARG A 13 -2.18 33.75 7.07
C ARG A 13 -2.90 32.70 7.91
N VAL A 14 -3.54 31.78 7.21
CA VAL A 14 -4.12 30.55 7.75
C VAL A 14 -3.20 29.39 7.37
N GLY A 15 -2.36 28.96 8.31
CA GLY A 15 -1.67 27.68 8.21
C GLY A 15 -2.59 26.56 8.70
N ILE A 16 -3.52 26.07 7.85
CA ILE A 16 -4.18 24.79 8.09
C ILE A 16 -3.14 23.71 7.78
N SER A 17 -2.33 23.36 8.78
CA SER A 17 -1.51 22.17 8.74
C SER A 17 -2.42 20.94 8.64
N ALA A 18 -2.44 20.33 7.45
CA ALA A 18 -2.86 18.96 7.15
C ALA A 18 -4.28 18.56 7.59
N PHE A 19 -5.29 18.96 6.81
CA PHE A 19 -6.55 18.20 6.71
C PHE A 19 -6.38 17.01 5.75
N ALA A 20 -5.45 16.12 6.08
CA ALA A 20 -5.34 14.80 5.47
C ALA A 20 -5.81 13.78 6.50
N ALA A 21 -7.13 13.68 6.69
CA ALA A 21 -7.74 12.61 7.46
C ALA A 21 -8.88 12.01 6.65
N PHE A 22 -8.66 10.75 6.26
CA PHE A 22 -9.65 9.83 5.75
C PHE A 22 -11.04 10.06 6.38
N CYS A 23 -12.03 10.37 5.55
CA CYS A 23 -13.44 10.36 5.94
C CYS A 23 -13.84 8.93 6.34
N TRP A 24 -13.87 8.66 7.65
CA TRP A 24 -14.70 7.61 8.23
C TRP A 24 -15.70 8.27 9.18
N ILE A 25 -16.95 8.36 8.73
CA ILE A 25 -18.08 8.76 9.55
C ILE A 25 -18.47 7.54 10.38
N ASN A 26 -18.30 7.61 11.69
CA ASN A 26 -19.07 6.78 12.61
C ASN A 26 -19.96 7.70 13.43
N ALA A 27 -21.26 7.60 13.18
CA ALA A 27 -22.28 8.31 13.92
C ALA A 27 -22.39 7.73 15.34
N SER A 28 -22.51 8.65 16.30
CA SER A 28 -23.02 8.52 17.67
C SER A 28 -22.01 8.69 18.82
N ALA A 29 -22.47 9.50 19.78
CA ALA A 29 -21.94 9.89 21.09
C ALA A 29 -21.35 11.30 21.15
N THR A 30 -22.04 12.14 21.94
CA THR A 30 -21.64 13.46 22.49
C THR A 30 -20.22 13.92 22.13
N PHE A 31 -20.13 14.88 21.24
CA PHE A 31 -18.87 15.28 20.62
C PHE A 31 -18.16 16.34 21.47
N ALA A 32 -16.98 15.96 21.97
CA ALA A 32 -15.94 16.90 22.37
C ALA A 32 -14.84 16.82 21.30
N ALA A 33 -14.28 17.98 20.93
CA ALA A 33 -13.27 18.07 19.90
C ALA A 33 -12.01 17.33 20.33
N LYS A 34 -11.50 16.46 19.47
CA LYS A 34 -10.25 15.73 19.72
C LYS A 34 -9.04 16.63 19.45
N PRO A 35 -7.87 16.33 20.06
CA PRO A 35 -6.61 16.95 19.67
C PRO A 35 -6.41 16.96 18.16
N GLY A 36 -6.04 18.12 17.61
CA GLY A 36 -5.92 18.41 16.19
C GLY A 36 -7.18 18.92 15.51
N GLN A 37 -8.36 18.82 16.13
CA GLN A 37 -9.60 19.35 15.56
C GLN A 37 -9.78 20.84 15.91
N PRO A 38 -10.35 21.63 14.99
CA PRO A 38 -10.66 23.02 15.28
C PRO A 38 -11.96 23.17 16.07
N VAL A 39 -11.96 24.13 16.99
CA VAL A 39 -13.16 24.69 17.64
C VAL A 39 -13.28 26.16 17.28
N VAL A 40 -14.49 26.72 17.41
CA VAL A 40 -14.79 28.12 17.09
C VAL A 40 -15.15 28.87 18.35
N ALA A 41 -14.55 30.03 18.56
CA ALA A 41 -14.86 30.90 19.69
C ALA A 41 -16.32 31.39 19.63
N ARG A 42 -17.09 31.15 20.69
CA ARG A 42 -18.48 31.63 20.83
C ARG A 42 -18.56 33.10 21.22
N VAL A 43 -17.52 33.60 21.89
CA VAL A 43 -17.44 34.93 22.49
C VAL A 43 -16.03 35.48 22.30
N GLU A 44 -15.90 36.80 22.43
CA GLU A 44 -14.58 37.43 22.53
C GLU A 44 -13.89 37.04 23.84
N MET A 45 -12.61 36.72 23.78
CA MET A 45 -11.78 36.32 24.91
C MET A 45 -10.43 37.03 24.86
N GLN A 46 -9.80 37.21 26.01
CA GLN A 46 -8.45 37.76 26.11
C GLN A 46 -7.55 36.74 26.78
N PHE A 47 -6.46 36.38 26.12
CA PHE A 47 -5.39 35.60 26.74
C PHE A 47 -4.46 36.53 27.48
N ALA A 48 -4.22 36.22 28.75
CA ALA A 48 -3.34 36.98 29.61
C ALA A 48 -2.26 36.08 30.21
N LYS A 49 -1.05 36.61 30.31
CA LYS A 49 0.06 36.02 31.06
C LYS A 49 0.49 37.00 32.15
N GLU A 50 0.32 36.59 33.41
CA GLU A 50 0.77 37.34 34.60
C GLU A 50 0.32 38.82 34.64
N ASP A 51 -0.86 39.16 34.09
CA ASP A 51 -1.46 40.51 33.98
C ASP A 51 -1.23 41.28 32.67
N LYS A 52 -0.56 40.68 31.67
CA LYS A 52 -0.47 41.26 30.32
C LYS A 52 -1.32 40.48 29.33
N VAL A 53 -2.20 41.18 28.62
CA VAL A 53 -2.90 40.62 27.46
C VAL A 53 -1.87 40.30 26.38
N VAL A 54 -1.79 39.02 26.03
CA VAL A 54 -0.88 38.50 25.01
C VAL A 54 -1.58 38.29 23.67
N ASP A 55 -2.90 38.01 23.70
CA ASP A 55 -3.70 37.82 22.49
C ASP A 55 -5.19 38.11 22.77
N VAL A 56 -5.96 38.43 21.72
CA VAL A 56 -7.41 38.64 21.76
C VAL A 56 -8.05 37.74 20.72
N ILE A 57 -8.90 36.84 21.18
CA ILE A 57 -9.66 35.91 20.35
C ILE A 57 -11.04 36.52 20.11
N ALA A 58 -11.40 36.77 18.86
CA ALA A 58 -12.70 37.29 18.50
C ALA A 58 -13.77 36.17 18.44
N LYS A 59 -15.05 36.54 18.58
CA LYS A 59 -16.16 35.64 18.27
C LYS A 59 -16.02 35.17 16.82
N GLY A 60 -16.10 33.86 16.59
CA GLY A 60 -15.93 33.25 15.27
C GLY A 60 -14.49 32.87 14.90
N ASP A 61 -13.49 33.14 15.75
CA ASP A 61 -12.13 32.69 15.48
C ASP A 61 -11.98 31.18 15.61
N LEU A 62 -11.18 30.60 14.71
CA LEU A 62 -10.84 29.19 14.68
C LEU A 62 -9.65 28.92 15.62
N LEU A 63 -9.80 27.95 16.51
CA LEU A 63 -8.82 27.59 17.53
C LEU A 63 -8.48 26.11 17.37
N THR A 64 -7.21 25.76 17.28
CA THR A 64 -6.79 24.35 17.17
C THR A 64 -6.68 23.74 18.55
N VAL A 65 -7.47 22.69 18.82
CA VAL A 65 -7.37 21.95 20.09
C VAL A 65 -6.07 21.16 20.12
N VAL A 66 -5.26 21.40 21.14
CA VAL A 66 -4.04 20.62 21.44
C VAL A 66 -4.35 19.52 22.44
N GLU A 67 -5.19 19.80 23.42
CA GLU A 67 -5.52 18.88 24.50
C GLU A 67 -6.95 19.15 24.99
N ASP A 68 -7.69 18.08 25.25
CA ASP A 68 -8.97 18.15 25.95
C ASP A 68 -8.75 17.75 27.42
N ARG A 69 -9.02 18.67 28.35
CA ARG A 69 -8.85 18.46 29.80
C ARG A 69 -10.19 18.29 30.54
N GLY A 70 -11.27 17.99 29.82
CA GLY A 70 -12.61 17.79 30.36
C GLY A 70 -13.44 19.06 30.33
N GLU A 71 -13.13 20.04 31.18
CA GLU A 71 -13.89 21.30 31.30
C GLU A 71 -13.41 22.40 30.33
N ASP A 72 -12.16 22.31 29.88
CA ASP A 72 -11.54 23.26 28.96
C ASP A 72 -10.72 22.55 27.87
N TYR A 73 -10.43 23.30 26.82
CA TYR A 73 -9.46 22.94 25.79
C TYR A 73 -8.17 23.70 26.01
N VAL A 74 -7.03 23.01 25.92
CA VAL A 74 -5.77 23.68 25.58
C VAL A 74 -5.78 23.87 24.08
N ILE A 75 -5.67 25.12 23.63
CA ILE A 75 -5.72 25.49 22.22
C ILE A 75 -4.46 26.22 21.79
N VAL A 76 -4.28 26.29 20.48
CA VAL A 76 -3.35 27.20 19.81
C VAL A 76 -4.16 28.07 18.85
N THR A 77 -3.96 29.38 18.93
CA THR A 77 -4.53 30.38 18.03
C THR A 77 -3.73 30.44 16.73
N HIS A 78 -4.25 31.17 15.74
CA HIS A 78 -3.64 31.31 14.42
C HIS A 78 -2.22 31.93 14.45
N ASP A 79 -1.91 32.76 15.44
CA ASP A 79 -0.59 33.38 15.62
C ASP A 79 0.40 32.50 16.43
N GLY A 80 -0.03 31.29 16.80
CA GLY A 80 0.76 30.34 17.58
C GLY A 80 0.64 30.52 19.09
N THR A 81 -0.21 31.43 19.57
CA THR A 81 -0.42 31.60 21.01
C THR A 81 -1.14 30.40 21.59
N ARG A 82 -0.50 29.74 22.55
CA ARG A 82 -1.07 28.61 23.28
C ARG A 82 -1.76 29.10 24.56
N GLY A 83 -2.98 28.65 24.78
CA GLY A 83 -3.75 28.99 25.98
C GLY A 83 -4.84 27.99 26.29
N ALA A 84 -5.63 28.27 27.32
CA ALA A 84 -6.77 27.44 27.71
C ALA A 84 -8.07 28.21 27.49
N VAL A 85 -9.08 27.52 26.95
CA VAL A 85 -10.42 28.06 26.70
C VAL A 85 -11.46 27.11 27.28
N ASP A 86 -12.30 27.60 28.19
CA ASP A 86 -13.43 26.83 28.71
C ASP A 86 -14.34 26.37 27.57
N LYS A 87 -14.82 25.12 27.62
CA LYS A 87 -15.66 24.56 26.55
C LYS A 87 -16.96 25.35 26.35
N VAL A 88 -17.45 26.04 27.37
CA VAL A 88 -18.63 26.92 27.27
C VAL A 88 -18.41 28.13 26.36
N ASN A 89 -17.15 28.50 26.11
CA ASN A 89 -16.76 29.63 25.27
C ASN A 89 -16.35 29.20 23.85
N ALA A 90 -16.43 27.90 23.52
CA ALA A 90 -16.13 27.37 22.20
C ALA A 90 -17.22 26.40 21.71
N VAL A 91 -17.36 26.26 20.40
CA VAL A 91 -18.17 25.21 19.74
C VAL A 91 -17.28 24.36 18.86
N GLU A 92 -17.72 23.15 18.54
CA GLU A 92 -17.15 22.47 17.38
C GLU A 92 -17.49 23.21 16.08
N LEU A 93 -16.66 23.03 15.04
CA LEU A 93 -16.87 23.67 13.75
C LEU A 93 -18.27 23.37 13.17
N ALA A 94 -18.77 22.15 13.30
CA ALA A 94 -20.09 21.78 12.77
C ALA A 94 -21.26 22.53 13.46
N GLU A 95 -21.09 22.94 14.71
CA GLU A 95 -22.11 23.66 15.50
C GLU A 95 -22.01 25.19 15.34
N SER A 96 -20.99 25.68 14.62
CA SER A 96 -20.69 27.10 14.49
C SER A 96 -21.49 27.83 13.41
N THR A 97 -22.37 27.14 12.67
CA THR A 97 -23.14 27.72 11.56
C THR A 97 -24.00 28.90 11.98
N GLY A 98 -24.59 28.84 13.17
CA GLY A 98 -25.34 29.97 13.76
C GLY A 98 -24.44 31.17 14.07
N ILE A 99 -23.26 30.93 14.66
CA ILE A 99 -22.28 31.98 14.98
C ILE A 99 -21.89 32.74 13.72
N TYR A 100 -21.55 32.02 12.64
CA TYR A 100 -21.19 32.66 11.38
C TYR A 100 -22.38 33.31 10.67
N THR A 101 -23.60 32.80 10.87
CA THR A 101 -24.80 33.46 10.33
C THR A 101 -25.00 34.83 10.99
N ASP A 102 -24.90 34.91 12.32
CA ASP A 102 -24.94 36.19 13.04
C ASP A 102 -23.85 37.16 12.54
N LEU A 103 -22.62 36.66 12.38
CA LEU A 103 -21.49 37.48 11.93
C LEU A 103 -21.64 37.96 10.49
N ILE A 104 -22.25 37.17 9.60
CA ILE A 104 -22.58 37.58 8.23
C ILE A 104 -23.69 38.65 8.24
N GLU A 105 -24.69 38.54 9.11
CA GLU A 105 -25.72 39.56 9.25
C GLU A 105 -25.17 40.89 9.79
N GLU A 106 -24.23 40.82 10.74
CA GLU A 106 -23.57 41.99 11.32
C GLU A 106 -22.55 42.63 10.37
N PHE A 107 -21.81 41.81 9.62
CA PHE A 107 -20.74 42.22 8.71
C PHE A 107 -20.94 41.65 7.30
N PRO A 108 -21.97 42.11 6.56
CA PRO A 108 -22.38 41.49 5.29
C PRO A 108 -21.38 41.62 4.14
N GLU A 109 -20.39 42.51 4.25
CA GLU A 109 -19.33 42.67 3.25
C GLU A 109 -18.07 41.83 3.58
N GLU A 110 -18.02 41.20 4.76
CA GLU A 110 -16.86 40.42 5.21
C GLU A 110 -16.97 38.97 4.71
N GLY A 111 -16.40 38.70 3.53
CA GLY A 111 -16.44 37.38 2.89
C GLY A 111 -15.76 36.25 3.68
N ARG A 112 -14.89 36.56 4.67
CA ARG A 112 -14.29 35.57 5.57
C ARG A 112 -15.32 34.67 6.23
N TYR A 113 -16.40 35.25 6.75
CA TYR A 113 -17.40 34.49 7.50
C TYR A 113 -18.18 33.51 6.62
N HIS A 114 -18.34 33.82 5.34
CA HIS A 114 -18.90 32.87 4.37
C HIS A 114 -17.98 31.66 4.19
N THR A 115 -16.66 31.85 4.03
CA THR A 115 -15.70 30.72 3.93
C THR A 115 -15.71 29.85 5.18
N LEU A 116 -15.80 30.46 6.37
CA LEU A 116 -15.85 29.73 7.63
C LEU A 116 -17.18 28.99 7.81
N ARG A 117 -18.31 29.62 7.46
CA ARG A 117 -19.63 28.96 7.48
C ARG A 117 -19.72 27.83 6.46
N ALA A 118 -19.12 27.99 5.28
CA ALA A 118 -19.01 26.94 4.28
C ALA A 118 -18.32 25.70 4.83
N SER A 119 -17.21 25.89 5.57
CA SER A 119 -16.48 24.81 6.23
C SER A 119 -17.33 24.11 7.30
N ALA A 120 -18.15 24.86 8.05
CA ALA A 120 -19.11 24.32 9.00
C ALA A 120 -20.23 23.52 8.31
N TRP A 121 -20.79 24.03 7.21
CA TRP A 121 -21.76 23.29 6.39
C TRP A 121 -21.18 22.01 5.82
N TRP A 122 -19.93 22.05 5.36
CA TRP A 122 -19.26 20.88 4.84
C TRP A 122 -19.06 19.81 5.92
N ALA A 123 -18.67 20.21 7.15
CA ALA A 123 -18.58 19.30 8.29
C ALA A 123 -19.92 18.66 8.66
N LEU A 124 -21.05 19.34 8.41
CA LEU A 124 -22.40 18.80 8.57
C LEU A 124 -22.89 17.94 7.40
N GLY A 125 -22.10 17.82 6.32
CA GLY A 125 -22.49 17.12 5.10
C GLY A 125 -23.42 17.92 4.17
N GLU A 126 -23.64 19.20 4.45
CA GLU A 126 -24.52 20.10 3.68
C GLU A 126 -23.76 20.70 2.48
N GLN A 127 -23.51 19.87 1.47
CA GLN A 127 -22.61 20.17 0.34
C GLN A 127 -23.03 21.40 -0.47
N GLU A 128 -24.32 21.55 -0.75
CA GLU A 128 -24.84 22.65 -1.58
C GLU A 128 -24.71 23.99 -0.86
N LYS A 129 -24.96 24.01 0.46
CA LYS A 129 -24.79 25.20 1.28
C LYS A 129 -23.32 25.59 1.41
N ALA A 130 -22.44 24.60 1.60
CA ALA A 130 -21.00 24.83 1.64
C ALA A 130 -20.51 25.46 0.33
N MET A 131 -20.89 24.90 -0.82
CA MET A 131 -20.51 25.46 -2.12
C MET A 131 -21.04 26.88 -2.33
N ALA A 132 -22.30 27.13 -1.96
CA ALA A 132 -22.91 28.45 -2.09
C ALA A 132 -22.14 29.50 -1.28
N ASP A 133 -21.82 29.21 -0.02
CA ASP A 133 -21.05 30.13 0.83
C ASP A 133 -19.60 30.32 0.35
N PHE A 134 -18.93 29.26 -0.14
CA PHE A 134 -17.60 29.42 -0.73
C PHE A 134 -17.60 30.35 -1.95
N ASN A 135 -18.63 30.27 -2.80
CA ASN A 135 -18.77 31.14 -3.97
C ASN A 135 -19.12 32.57 -3.56
N GLU A 136 -20.06 32.73 -2.63
CA GLU A 136 -20.47 34.04 -2.12
C GLU A 136 -19.28 34.82 -1.52
N ALA A 137 -18.39 34.14 -0.78
CA ALA A 137 -17.17 34.75 -0.25
C ALA A 137 -16.34 35.41 -1.36
N ILE A 138 -16.11 34.67 -2.46
CA ILE A 138 -15.29 35.14 -3.59
C ILE A 138 -16.03 36.20 -4.41
N GLU A 139 -17.35 36.07 -4.59
CA GLU A 139 -18.17 37.07 -5.28
C GLU A 139 -18.20 38.42 -4.55
N LYS A 140 -18.11 38.41 -3.20
CA LYS A 140 -17.91 39.59 -2.36
C LYS A 140 -16.49 40.17 -2.41
N GLY A 141 -15.60 39.61 -3.23
CA GLY A 141 -14.24 40.12 -3.40
C GLY A 141 -13.26 39.68 -2.31
N TYR A 142 -13.57 38.63 -1.55
CA TYR A 142 -12.65 38.06 -0.57
C TYR A 142 -11.55 37.25 -1.26
N GLU A 143 -10.59 37.96 -1.85
CA GLU A 143 -9.47 37.40 -2.61
C GLU A 143 -8.30 36.96 -1.72
N GLU A 144 -8.56 36.11 -0.73
CA GLU A 144 -7.56 35.59 0.20
C GLU A 144 -7.11 34.16 -0.16
N ALA A 145 -5.82 33.86 0.01
CA ALA A 145 -5.26 32.56 -0.36
C ALA A 145 -6.01 31.38 0.28
N HIS A 146 -6.36 31.48 1.57
CA HIS A 146 -7.07 30.44 2.29
C HIS A 146 -8.51 30.22 1.80
N ALA A 147 -9.18 31.24 1.23
CA ALA A 147 -10.53 31.09 0.71
C ALA A 147 -10.53 30.16 -0.50
N TYR A 148 -9.61 30.41 -1.44
CA TYR A 148 -9.39 29.53 -2.58
C TYR A 148 -8.86 28.16 -2.15
N SER A 149 -7.90 28.09 -1.23
CA SER A 149 -7.41 26.78 -0.73
C SER A 149 -8.52 25.94 -0.11
N SER A 150 -9.42 26.55 0.68
CA SER A 150 -10.54 25.84 1.33
C SER A 150 -11.57 25.36 0.32
N ARG A 151 -11.94 26.19 -0.67
CA ARG A 151 -12.85 25.78 -1.74
C ARG A 151 -12.19 24.74 -2.66
N GLY A 152 -10.89 24.86 -2.92
CA GLY A 152 -10.12 23.87 -3.66
C GLY A 152 -10.10 22.51 -2.96
N LEU A 153 -9.95 22.49 -1.64
CA LEU A 153 -10.05 21.26 -0.84
C LEU A 153 -11.44 20.65 -0.90
N PHE A 154 -12.48 21.48 -0.83
CA PHE A 154 -13.86 21.05 -1.01
C PHE A 154 -14.12 20.42 -2.40
N TYR A 155 -13.62 21.04 -3.47
CA TYR A 155 -13.67 20.48 -4.82
C TYR A 155 -12.94 19.14 -4.92
N ALA A 156 -11.72 19.05 -4.35
CA ALA A 156 -10.94 17.83 -4.36
C ALA A 156 -11.67 16.66 -3.67
N ALA A 157 -12.31 16.92 -2.53
CA ALA A 157 -13.10 15.93 -1.80
C ALA A 157 -14.33 15.44 -2.59
N ARG A 158 -14.85 16.26 -3.51
CA ARG A 158 -15.93 15.90 -4.43
C ARG A 158 -15.47 15.23 -5.72
N GLY A 159 -14.16 15.06 -5.92
CA GLY A 159 -13.58 14.56 -7.16
C GLY A 159 -13.54 15.59 -8.31
N GLU A 160 -13.81 16.86 -8.02
CA GLU A 160 -13.77 17.96 -9.00
C GLU A 160 -12.34 18.50 -9.14
N HIS A 161 -11.44 17.64 -9.61
CA HIS A 161 -9.99 17.86 -9.57
C HIS A 161 -9.53 19.11 -10.34
N ASP A 162 -10.05 19.37 -11.54
CA ASP A 162 -9.66 20.54 -12.33
C ASP A 162 -10.06 21.87 -11.65
N ALA A 163 -11.21 21.88 -10.95
CA ALA A 163 -11.64 23.04 -10.18
C ALA A 163 -10.75 23.24 -8.95
N ALA A 164 -10.42 22.15 -8.26
CA ALA A 164 -9.48 22.17 -7.13
C ALA A 164 -8.11 22.74 -7.54
N ILE A 165 -7.53 22.25 -8.65
CA ILE A 165 -6.24 22.72 -9.16
C ILE A 165 -6.27 24.23 -9.44
N LYS A 166 -7.32 24.74 -10.11
CA LYS A 166 -7.46 26.17 -10.41
C LYS A 166 -7.50 27.02 -9.14
N ASP A 167 -8.22 26.56 -8.13
CA ASP A 167 -8.30 27.25 -6.84
C ASP A 167 -6.96 27.22 -6.10
N TYR A 168 -6.25 26.08 -6.08
CA TYR A 168 -4.90 26.02 -5.50
C TYR A 168 -3.91 26.91 -6.24
N GLU A 169 -3.96 26.97 -7.58
CA GLU A 169 -3.14 27.90 -8.37
C GLU A 169 -3.42 29.36 -8.04
N ARG A 170 -4.70 29.70 -7.78
CA ARG A 170 -5.05 31.06 -7.36
C ARG A 170 -4.56 31.34 -5.94
N ALA A 171 -4.70 30.38 -5.01
CA ALA A 171 -4.18 30.49 -3.65
C ALA A 171 -2.66 30.72 -3.63
N LEU A 172 -1.88 29.94 -4.40
CA LEU A 172 -0.42 30.07 -4.49
C LEU A 172 0.03 31.41 -5.09
N LYS A 173 -0.76 32.00 -6.00
CA LYS A 173 -0.48 33.35 -6.51
C LYS A 173 -0.72 34.44 -5.47
N LEU A 174 -1.64 34.22 -4.54
CA LEU A 174 -2.01 35.18 -3.49
C LEU A 174 -1.06 35.09 -2.30
N ASP A 175 -0.64 33.88 -1.90
CA ASP A 175 0.38 33.67 -0.87
C ASP A 175 1.35 32.55 -1.28
N PRO A 176 2.48 32.88 -1.93
CA PRO A 176 3.47 31.90 -2.35
C PRO A 176 4.22 31.21 -1.20
N GLU A 177 4.21 31.78 0.02
CA GLU A 177 4.91 31.19 1.16
C GLU A 177 4.07 30.11 1.87
N ASP A 178 2.75 30.10 1.67
CA ASP A 178 1.91 29.01 2.14
C ASP A 178 2.03 27.82 1.20
N ILE A 179 2.72 26.78 1.66
CA ILE A 179 2.91 25.55 0.89
C ILE A 179 1.71 24.60 0.95
N THR A 180 0.69 24.89 1.76
CA THR A 180 -0.47 24.01 1.91
C THR A 180 -1.20 23.77 0.58
N PRO A 181 -1.49 24.81 -0.23
CA PRO A 181 -2.19 24.61 -1.50
C PRO A 181 -1.37 23.83 -2.52
N ILE A 182 -0.03 23.97 -2.55
CA ILE A 182 0.82 23.22 -3.50
C ILE A 182 0.92 21.74 -3.12
N ILE A 183 0.97 21.42 -1.82
CA ILE A 183 0.90 20.03 -1.34
C ILE A 183 -0.45 19.40 -1.72
N ASN A 184 -1.55 20.13 -1.52
CA ASN A 184 -2.88 19.65 -1.88
C ASN A 184 -3.05 19.50 -3.40
N ARG A 185 -2.48 20.41 -4.19
CA ARG A 185 -2.44 20.32 -5.66
C ARG A 185 -1.67 19.07 -6.10
N ALA A 186 -0.51 18.79 -5.48
CA ALA A 186 0.27 17.59 -5.75
C ALA A 186 -0.54 16.32 -5.46
N ALA A 187 -1.28 16.27 -4.35
CA ALA A 187 -2.13 15.14 -4.00
C ALA A 187 -3.28 14.93 -5.01
N VAL A 188 -3.90 16.01 -5.50
CA VAL A 188 -4.91 15.92 -6.58
C VAL A 188 -4.30 15.41 -7.87
N ARG A 189 -3.11 15.91 -8.27
CA ARG A 189 -2.38 15.44 -9.44
C ARG A 189 -2.00 13.95 -9.33
N MET A 190 -1.62 13.48 -8.14
CA MET A 190 -1.41 12.05 -7.88
C MET A 190 -2.69 11.23 -8.14
N ALA A 191 -3.85 11.72 -7.69
CA ALA A 191 -5.14 11.05 -7.93
C ALA A 191 -5.51 11.03 -9.44
N GLN A 192 -5.15 12.07 -10.19
CA GLN A 192 -5.30 12.13 -11.65
C GLN A 192 -4.22 11.36 -12.42
N ARG A 193 -3.25 10.74 -11.73
CA ARG A 193 -2.08 10.06 -12.30
C ARG A 193 -1.14 10.98 -13.10
N GLU A 194 -1.15 12.27 -12.80
CA GLU A 194 -0.23 13.28 -13.34
C GLU A 194 1.05 13.30 -12.49
N PHE A 195 1.80 12.20 -12.51
CA PHE A 195 2.89 11.96 -11.56
C PHE A 195 4.04 12.97 -11.69
N GLU A 196 4.43 13.34 -12.91
CA GLU A 196 5.49 14.32 -13.17
C GLU A 196 5.11 15.71 -12.65
N ALA A 197 3.84 16.09 -12.79
CA ALA A 197 3.33 17.36 -12.30
C ALA A 197 3.23 17.36 -10.75
N ALA A 198 2.90 16.23 -10.13
CA ALA A 198 2.94 16.07 -8.68
C ALA A 198 4.38 16.12 -8.13
N ILE A 199 5.35 15.51 -8.83
CA ILE A 199 6.78 15.59 -8.50
C ILE A 199 7.25 17.06 -8.50
N GLY A 200 6.85 17.83 -9.51
CA GLY A 200 7.15 19.26 -9.58
C GLY A 200 6.63 20.02 -8.36
N ASP A 201 5.36 19.81 -8.01
CA ASP A 201 4.73 20.47 -6.86
C ASP A 201 5.40 20.10 -5.52
N TYR A 202 5.71 18.81 -5.30
CA TYR A 202 6.43 18.40 -4.08
C TYR A 202 7.85 18.95 -4.04
N THR A 203 8.50 19.09 -5.19
CA THR A 203 9.84 19.68 -5.27
C THR A 203 9.81 21.16 -4.89
N GLU A 204 8.87 21.93 -5.42
CA GLU A 204 8.67 23.34 -5.05
C GLU A 204 8.32 23.48 -3.56
N ALA A 205 7.48 22.59 -3.00
CA ALA A 205 7.20 22.58 -1.56
C ALA A 205 8.47 22.30 -0.70
N LEU A 206 9.38 21.46 -1.19
CA LEU A 206 10.66 21.13 -0.54
C LEU A 206 11.68 22.27 -0.63
N GLU A 207 11.56 23.19 -1.59
CA GLU A 207 12.40 24.40 -1.63
C GLU A 207 12.13 25.33 -0.43
N VAL A 208 10.91 25.30 0.09
CA VAL A 208 10.51 26.09 1.27
C VAL A 208 10.77 25.32 2.58
N ARG A 209 10.54 24.00 2.59
CA ARG A 209 10.76 23.13 3.76
C ARG A 209 11.75 22.02 3.42
N GLU A 210 13.02 22.41 3.28
CA GLU A 210 14.11 21.50 2.99
C GLU A 210 14.17 20.34 4.01
N GLY A 211 14.42 19.13 3.54
CA GLY A 211 14.55 17.94 4.39
C GLY A 211 13.25 17.46 5.05
N ASN A 212 12.09 18.05 4.75
CA ASN A 212 10.84 17.60 5.36
C ASN A 212 10.51 16.15 4.97
N ALA A 213 10.64 15.22 5.93
CA ALA A 213 10.43 13.80 5.69
C ALA A 213 9.03 13.45 5.14
N GLY A 214 8.00 14.21 5.54
CA GLY A 214 6.65 14.03 5.00
C GLY A 214 6.59 14.31 3.50
N LEU A 215 7.17 15.42 3.05
CA LEU A 215 7.22 15.79 1.64
C LEU A 215 8.12 14.86 0.81
N LEU A 216 9.28 14.47 1.35
CA LEU A 216 10.18 13.50 0.73
C LEU A 216 9.46 12.15 0.50
N ARG A 217 8.70 11.65 1.49
CA ARG A 217 7.90 10.42 1.31
C ARG A 217 6.85 10.54 0.21
N GLN A 218 6.16 11.68 0.14
CA GLN A 218 5.15 11.90 -0.89
C GLN A 218 5.77 12.03 -2.29
N ARG A 219 6.91 12.70 -2.41
CA ARG A 219 7.65 12.79 -3.66
C ARG A 219 8.23 11.44 -4.08
N ALA A 220 8.75 10.65 -3.15
CA ALA A 220 9.19 9.28 -3.40
C ALA A 220 8.05 8.39 -3.93
N LEU A 221 6.84 8.53 -3.38
CA LEU A 221 5.66 7.83 -3.90
C LEU A 221 5.31 8.28 -5.32
N ALA A 222 5.43 9.58 -5.61
CA ALA A 222 5.21 10.13 -6.95
C ALA A 222 6.26 9.61 -7.95
N TYR A 223 7.54 9.63 -7.60
CA TYR A 223 8.63 9.04 -8.39
C TYR A 223 8.40 7.55 -8.66
N LYS A 224 8.07 6.76 -7.63
CA LYS A 224 7.72 5.35 -7.77
C LYS A 224 6.57 5.15 -8.77
N SER A 225 5.54 5.99 -8.69
CA SER A 225 4.36 5.91 -9.57
C SER A 225 4.66 6.30 -11.02
N ALA A 226 5.63 7.20 -11.22
CA ALA A 226 6.20 7.55 -12.52
C ALA A 226 7.19 6.50 -13.06
N GLY A 227 7.55 5.48 -12.28
CA GLY A 227 8.57 4.48 -12.63
C GLY A 227 10.01 4.94 -12.37
N GLU A 228 10.22 6.10 -11.75
CA GLU A 228 11.53 6.66 -11.40
C GLU A 228 12.02 6.12 -10.04
N MET A 229 12.17 4.79 -9.94
CA MET A 229 12.42 4.10 -8.67
C MET A 229 13.72 4.51 -7.98
N GLU A 230 14.80 4.81 -8.72
CA GLU A 230 16.07 5.27 -8.15
C GLU A 230 15.94 6.62 -7.44
N LYS A 231 15.14 7.54 -7.98
CA LYS A 231 14.89 8.85 -7.34
C LYS A 231 14.02 8.69 -6.09
N ALA A 232 13.06 7.77 -6.13
CA ALA A 232 12.29 7.43 -4.94
C ALA A 232 13.19 6.87 -3.83
N ILE A 233 14.17 6.03 -4.16
CA ILE A 233 15.17 5.55 -3.19
C ILE A 233 16.00 6.72 -2.65
N GLN A 234 16.45 7.66 -3.48
CA GLN A 234 17.20 8.84 -3.01
C GLN A 234 16.42 9.68 -2.00
N ASP A 235 15.12 9.88 -2.21
CA ASP A 235 14.27 10.59 -1.25
C ASP A 235 14.13 9.82 0.07
N TYR A 236 14.03 8.49 0.03
CA TYR A 236 14.03 7.68 1.25
C TYR A 236 15.40 7.62 1.93
N ASP A 237 16.49 7.58 1.17
CA ASP A 237 17.85 7.64 1.69
C ASP A 237 18.06 8.95 2.45
N ALA A 238 17.62 10.09 1.90
CA ALA A 238 17.68 11.38 2.59
C ALA A 238 16.95 11.37 3.95
N ILE A 239 15.79 10.69 4.04
CA ILE A 239 15.06 10.56 5.31
C ILE A 239 15.82 9.65 6.29
N VAL A 240 16.32 8.51 5.82
CA VAL A 240 17.03 7.54 6.66
C VAL A 240 18.40 8.07 7.13
N ASP A 241 19.07 8.88 6.31
CA ASP A 241 20.34 9.51 6.67
C ASP A 241 20.14 10.59 7.75
N ASP A 242 19.04 11.34 7.70
CA ASP A 242 18.67 12.32 8.74
C ASP A 242 18.14 11.65 10.02
N ASN A 243 17.28 10.63 9.85
CA ASN A 243 16.71 9.85 10.94
C ASN A 243 16.78 8.34 10.66
N PRO A 244 17.84 7.65 11.13
CA PRO A 244 18.00 6.21 10.96
C PRO A 244 16.94 5.35 11.68
N GLU A 245 16.09 5.95 12.52
CA GLU A 245 15.01 5.26 13.23
C GLU A 245 13.63 5.47 12.55
N ASP A 246 13.55 6.17 11.41
CA ASP A 246 12.30 6.31 10.66
C ASP A 246 11.93 4.98 9.96
N VAL A 247 11.21 4.13 10.69
CA VAL A 247 10.73 2.83 10.22
C VAL A 247 9.91 2.95 8.92
N ALA A 248 9.11 4.01 8.76
CA ALA A 248 8.30 4.19 7.57
C ALA A 248 9.16 4.45 6.33
N ALA A 249 10.24 5.23 6.47
CA ALA A 249 11.20 5.46 5.40
C ALA A 249 12.01 4.19 5.06
N ILE A 250 12.48 3.45 6.05
CA ILE A 250 13.21 2.19 5.86
C ILE A 250 12.33 1.17 5.12
N MET A 251 11.07 1.01 5.56
CA MET A 251 10.10 0.12 4.93
C MET A 251 9.78 0.56 3.49
N GLY A 252 9.63 1.86 3.25
CA GLY A 252 9.39 2.43 1.92
C GLY A 252 10.56 2.15 0.96
N ARG A 253 11.79 2.36 1.42
CA ARG A 253 13.02 2.04 0.67
C ARG A 253 13.13 0.54 0.37
N GLY A 254 12.95 -0.29 1.40
CA GLY A 254 13.01 -1.75 1.27
C GLY A 254 11.97 -2.28 0.27
N TYR A 255 10.77 -1.71 0.26
CA TYR A 255 9.74 -2.06 -0.72
C TYR A 255 10.13 -1.71 -2.16
N ILE A 256 10.69 -0.53 -2.41
CA ILE A 256 11.13 -0.15 -3.77
C ILE A 256 12.29 -1.04 -4.23
N ARG A 257 13.28 -1.29 -3.38
CA ARG A 257 14.39 -2.21 -3.66
C ARG A 257 13.90 -3.62 -3.98
N PHE A 258 12.89 -4.10 -3.26
CA PHE A 258 12.22 -5.36 -3.58
C PHE A 258 11.62 -5.35 -5.00
N GLN A 259 10.93 -4.27 -5.39
CA GLN A 259 10.36 -4.15 -6.74
C GLN A 259 11.41 -4.09 -7.85
N GLN A 260 12.61 -3.60 -7.53
CA GLN A 260 13.78 -3.60 -8.43
C GLN A 260 14.56 -4.92 -8.41
N HIS A 261 14.06 -5.94 -7.71
CA HIS A 261 14.74 -7.23 -7.53
C HIS A 261 16.08 -7.14 -6.78
N GLU A 262 16.32 -6.06 -6.04
CA GLU A 262 17.48 -5.89 -5.16
C GLU A 262 17.27 -6.63 -3.83
N TYR A 263 17.03 -7.94 -3.91
CA TYR A 263 16.55 -8.75 -2.78
C TYR A 263 17.46 -8.69 -1.54
N ALA A 264 18.78 -8.60 -1.73
CA ALA A 264 19.73 -8.47 -0.62
C ALA A 264 19.59 -7.13 0.12
N ALA A 265 19.46 -6.02 -0.61
CA ALA A 265 19.31 -4.70 -0.04
C ALA A 265 17.93 -4.52 0.62
N ALA A 266 16.88 -5.02 -0.03
CA ALA A 266 15.53 -5.05 0.54
C ALA A 266 15.47 -5.88 1.84
N ALA A 267 16.06 -7.08 1.87
CA ALA A 267 16.13 -7.89 3.08
C ALA A 267 16.91 -7.20 4.23
N ALA A 268 17.92 -6.39 3.90
CA ALA A 268 18.66 -5.60 4.89
C ALA A 268 17.77 -4.50 5.47
N ASP A 269 17.03 -3.75 4.64
CA ASP A 269 16.08 -2.73 5.11
C ASP A 269 14.98 -3.33 5.99
N PHE A 270 14.36 -4.44 5.57
CA PHE A 270 13.36 -5.10 6.41
C PHE A 270 13.97 -5.68 7.70
N SER A 271 15.25 -6.03 7.72
CA SER A 271 15.93 -6.43 8.96
C SER A 271 16.11 -5.23 9.90
N ALA A 272 16.55 -4.08 9.39
CA ALA A 272 16.67 -2.85 10.18
C ALA A 272 15.32 -2.38 10.73
N ALA A 273 14.25 -2.45 9.93
CA ALA A 273 12.90 -2.14 10.41
C ALA A 273 12.47 -3.07 11.55
N LEU A 274 12.83 -4.36 11.50
CA LEU A 274 12.52 -5.33 12.55
C LEU A 274 13.38 -5.18 13.81
N GLU A 275 14.59 -4.60 13.71
CA GLU A 275 15.38 -4.22 14.88
C GLU A 275 14.70 -3.08 15.67
N LEU A 276 13.99 -2.19 14.97
CA LEU A 276 13.25 -1.08 15.56
C LEU A 276 11.84 -1.49 16.00
N ASN A 277 11.19 -2.40 15.27
CA ASN A 277 9.86 -2.91 15.56
C ASN A 277 9.71 -4.39 15.19
N GLU A 278 10.01 -5.28 16.13
CA GLU A 278 9.92 -6.72 15.95
C GLU A 278 8.48 -7.25 15.78
N LYS A 279 7.45 -6.41 16.04
CA LYS A 279 6.03 -6.79 16.00
C LYS A 279 5.35 -6.45 14.68
N ASP A 280 6.11 -6.09 13.64
CA ASP A 280 5.58 -5.80 12.31
C ASP A 280 5.51 -7.08 11.44
N PRO A 281 4.32 -7.70 11.27
CA PRO A 281 4.18 -8.90 10.44
C PRO A 281 4.49 -8.64 8.96
N VAL A 282 4.31 -7.41 8.46
CA VAL A 282 4.58 -7.04 7.07
C VAL A 282 6.08 -7.06 6.82
N ALA A 283 6.88 -6.52 7.75
CA ALA A 283 8.33 -6.53 7.66
C ALA A 283 8.89 -7.98 7.70
N TRP A 284 8.36 -8.84 8.58
CA TRP A 284 8.71 -10.27 8.61
C TRP A 284 8.41 -10.96 7.28
N ASN A 285 7.18 -10.83 6.76
CA ASN A 285 6.81 -11.45 5.49
C ASN A 285 7.68 -10.95 4.32
N ASN A 286 7.91 -9.64 4.23
CA ASN A 286 8.70 -9.07 3.15
C ASN A 286 10.17 -9.51 3.25
N ARG A 287 10.75 -9.56 4.46
CA ARG A 287 12.10 -10.12 4.64
C ARG A 287 12.15 -11.59 4.23
N GLY A 288 11.15 -12.38 4.61
CA GLY A 288 11.02 -13.78 4.24
C GLY A 288 10.97 -13.97 2.73
N TYR A 289 10.17 -13.16 2.02
CA TYR A 289 10.11 -13.16 0.56
C TYR A 289 11.48 -12.90 -0.07
N ASN A 290 12.15 -11.83 0.35
CA ASN A 290 13.46 -11.48 -0.20
C ASN A 290 14.53 -12.53 0.12
N ARG A 291 14.47 -13.17 1.30
CA ARG A 291 15.34 -14.30 1.67
C ARG A 291 15.07 -15.53 0.81
N TYR A 292 13.81 -15.83 0.50
CA TYR A 292 13.45 -16.94 -0.39
C TYR A 292 14.07 -16.74 -1.78
N GLN A 293 13.97 -15.53 -2.35
CA GLN A 293 14.59 -15.20 -3.63
C GLN A 293 16.13 -15.30 -3.62
N LEU A 294 16.75 -15.16 -2.45
CA LEU A 294 18.19 -15.36 -2.24
C LEU A 294 18.57 -16.83 -1.97
N GLY A 295 17.63 -17.78 -2.10
CA GLY A 295 17.85 -19.20 -1.84
C GLY A 295 17.90 -19.57 -0.36
N LYS A 296 17.53 -18.66 0.55
CA LYS A 296 17.53 -18.87 2.01
C LYS A 296 16.17 -19.36 2.47
N ALA A 297 15.75 -20.53 1.97
CA ALA A 297 14.40 -21.06 2.16
C ALA A 297 14.07 -21.33 3.64
N LYS A 298 15.03 -21.82 4.41
CA LYS A 298 14.83 -22.10 5.85
C LYS A 298 14.56 -20.84 6.64
N GLU A 299 15.34 -19.78 6.41
CA GLU A 299 15.17 -18.49 7.05
C GLU A 299 13.89 -17.79 6.58
N ALA A 300 13.52 -17.94 5.31
CA ALA A 300 12.27 -17.44 4.77
C ALA A 300 11.05 -18.10 5.43
N LEU A 301 11.06 -19.42 5.57
CA LEU A 301 9.98 -20.15 6.25
C LEU A 301 9.79 -19.67 7.68
N SER A 302 10.88 -19.52 8.44
CA SER A 302 10.84 -18.98 9.81
C SER A 302 10.26 -17.57 9.85
N ASP A 303 10.57 -16.73 8.86
CA ASP A 303 10.04 -15.37 8.77
C ASP A 303 8.54 -15.36 8.48
N TYR A 304 8.06 -16.21 7.57
CA TYR A 304 6.62 -16.35 7.29
C TYR A 304 5.86 -16.88 8.51
N GLU A 305 6.41 -17.85 9.23
CA GLU A 305 5.80 -18.37 10.45
C GLU A 305 5.72 -17.29 11.54
N LYS A 306 6.74 -16.44 11.67
CA LYS A 306 6.70 -15.32 12.60
C LYS A 306 5.65 -14.28 12.19
N ALA A 307 5.52 -13.98 10.90
CA ALA A 307 4.48 -13.09 10.39
C ALA A 307 3.06 -13.63 10.69
N ILE A 308 2.84 -14.94 10.53
CA ILE A 308 1.57 -15.61 10.84
C ILE A 308 1.31 -15.64 12.35
N GLU A 309 2.32 -15.87 13.18
CA GLU A 309 2.21 -15.82 14.64
C GLU A 309 1.72 -14.44 15.11
N LEU A 310 2.30 -13.37 14.55
CA LEU A 310 1.94 -11.99 14.88
C LEU A 310 0.58 -11.57 14.30
N ALA A 311 0.24 -12.06 13.11
CA ALA A 311 -1.02 -11.75 12.43
C ALA A 311 -1.60 -13.00 11.74
N PRO A 312 -2.42 -13.80 12.44
CA PRO A 312 -2.97 -15.05 11.90
C PRO A 312 -3.85 -14.91 10.66
N GLU A 313 -4.44 -13.72 10.45
CA GLU A 313 -5.28 -13.40 9.28
C GLU A 313 -4.47 -12.74 8.14
N TYR A 314 -3.13 -12.78 8.20
CA TYR A 314 -2.29 -12.20 7.15
C TYR A 314 -2.14 -13.15 5.95
N GLY A 315 -3.07 -13.04 5.00
CA GLY A 315 -3.18 -13.95 3.84
C GLY A 315 -1.90 -14.10 3.02
N LEU A 316 -1.15 -13.02 2.79
CA LEU A 316 0.10 -13.06 2.01
C LEU A 316 1.19 -13.93 2.67
N ALA A 317 1.27 -13.93 4.01
CA ALA A 317 2.23 -14.78 4.71
C ALA A 317 1.86 -16.26 4.61
N HIS A 318 0.57 -16.59 4.70
CA HIS A 318 0.05 -17.94 4.46
C HIS A 318 0.33 -18.40 3.02
N GLN A 319 0.06 -17.53 2.04
CA GLN A 319 0.33 -17.80 0.63
C GLN A 319 1.83 -18.10 0.40
N ASN A 320 2.71 -17.24 0.91
CA ASN A 320 4.15 -17.39 0.75
C ASN A 320 4.69 -18.66 1.45
N ARG A 321 4.18 -18.96 2.65
CA ARG A 321 4.50 -20.21 3.36
C ARG A 321 4.05 -21.43 2.56
N ALA A 322 2.81 -21.42 2.06
CA ALA A 322 2.28 -22.53 1.28
C ALA A 322 3.09 -22.76 0.00
N TRP A 323 3.39 -21.69 -0.73
CA TRP A 323 4.20 -21.75 -1.93
C TRP A 323 5.58 -22.34 -1.65
N LEU A 324 6.26 -21.88 -0.59
CA LEU A 324 7.57 -22.38 -0.20
C LEU A 324 7.52 -23.87 0.11
N LEU A 325 6.62 -24.30 1.00
CA LEU A 325 6.49 -25.70 1.43
C LEU A 325 6.14 -26.65 0.27
N ALA A 326 5.40 -26.16 -0.73
CA ALA A 326 5.03 -26.94 -1.91
C ALA A 326 6.13 -26.98 -3.00
N THR A 327 6.94 -25.94 -3.14
CA THR A 327 7.76 -25.73 -4.35
C THR A 327 9.26 -25.66 -4.12
N THR A 328 9.72 -25.56 -2.86
CA THR A 328 11.15 -25.49 -2.54
C THR A 328 11.94 -26.69 -3.06
N ASP A 329 13.18 -26.47 -3.49
CA ASP A 329 14.12 -27.53 -3.87
C ASP A 329 14.72 -28.25 -2.66
N ASP A 330 14.66 -27.65 -1.48
CA ASP A 330 15.08 -28.29 -0.23
C ASP A 330 14.00 -29.27 0.25
N GLU A 331 14.19 -30.55 -0.08
CA GLU A 331 13.26 -31.63 0.29
C GLU A 331 13.01 -31.72 1.80
N SER A 332 13.94 -31.27 2.64
CA SER A 332 13.77 -31.29 4.10
C SER A 332 12.73 -30.29 4.60
N LEU A 333 12.42 -29.28 3.80
CA LEU A 333 11.42 -28.26 4.09
C LEU A 333 10.07 -28.56 3.43
N ARG A 334 9.97 -29.55 2.54
CA ARG A 334 8.70 -29.87 1.87
C ARG A 334 7.73 -30.49 2.86
N ASP A 335 6.54 -29.89 2.94
CA ASP A 335 5.43 -30.40 3.74
C ASP A 335 4.12 -30.11 2.99
N ALA A 336 3.61 -31.12 2.28
CA ALA A 336 2.44 -30.97 1.42
C ALA A 336 1.16 -30.71 2.23
N ASP A 337 1.03 -31.32 3.41
CA ASP A 337 -0.15 -31.17 4.25
C ASP A 337 -0.20 -29.74 4.83
N ALA A 338 0.92 -29.27 5.37
CA ALA A 338 1.03 -27.90 5.87
C ALA A 338 0.93 -26.85 4.75
N ALA A 339 1.38 -27.18 3.53
CA ALA A 339 1.21 -26.32 2.37
C ALA A 339 -0.28 -26.17 1.99
N VAL A 340 -1.04 -27.26 1.97
CA VAL A 340 -2.48 -27.23 1.64
C VAL A 340 -3.27 -26.48 2.71
N GLU A 341 -2.94 -26.65 4.00
CA GLU A 341 -3.56 -25.90 5.09
C GLU A 341 -3.35 -24.38 4.91
N ALA A 342 -2.10 -23.96 4.74
CA ALA A 342 -1.77 -22.54 4.57
C ALA A 342 -2.38 -21.96 3.29
N ALA A 343 -2.37 -22.69 2.18
CA ALA A 343 -2.98 -22.22 0.93
C ALA A 343 -4.50 -22.07 1.04
N LYS A 344 -5.19 -23.01 1.71
CA LYS A 344 -6.63 -22.90 1.97
C LYS A 344 -6.94 -21.69 2.84
N LYS A 345 -6.17 -21.45 3.89
CA LYS A 345 -6.33 -20.26 4.75
C LYS A 345 -6.14 -18.97 3.96
N ALA A 346 -5.11 -18.88 3.10
CA ALA A 346 -4.91 -17.71 2.23
C ALA A 346 -6.11 -17.48 1.29
N CYS A 347 -6.59 -18.54 0.64
CA CYS A 347 -7.77 -18.48 -0.23
C CYS A 347 -9.04 -18.05 0.52
N GLU A 348 -9.28 -18.59 1.72
CA GLU A 348 -10.45 -18.25 2.54
C GLU A 348 -10.46 -16.76 2.93
N LEU A 349 -9.31 -16.24 3.36
CA LEU A 349 -9.14 -14.83 3.71
C LEU A 349 -9.46 -13.88 2.55
N ASN A 350 -9.16 -14.30 1.32
CA ASN A 350 -9.36 -13.52 0.10
C ASN A 350 -10.59 -13.98 -0.72
N GLY A 351 -11.48 -14.78 -0.14
CA GLY A 351 -12.72 -15.24 -0.80
C GLY A 351 -12.48 -16.01 -2.11
N TYR A 352 -11.34 -16.68 -2.25
CA TYR A 352 -10.91 -17.41 -3.45
C TYR A 352 -10.82 -16.55 -4.72
N GLY A 353 -10.64 -15.23 -4.57
CA GLY A 353 -10.56 -14.29 -5.70
C GLY A 353 -9.14 -13.93 -6.15
N ASN A 354 -8.11 -14.27 -5.37
CA ASN A 354 -6.72 -13.90 -5.66
C ASN A 354 -6.00 -15.01 -6.43
N VAL A 355 -5.53 -14.71 -7.66
CA VAL A 355 -4.87 -15.67 -8.57
C VAL A 355 -3.61 -16.29 -7.96
N SER A 356 -2.89 -15.51 -7.16
CA SER A 356 -1.66 -15.90 -6.49
C SER A 356 -1.91 -16.93 -5.38
N ASP A 357 -3.00 -16.77 -4.63
CA ASP A 357 -3.47 -17.77 -3.64
C ASP A 357 -3.94 -19.05 -4.31
N LEU A 358 -4.71 -18.94 -5.40
CA LEU A 358 -5.16 -20.10 -6.18
C LEU A 358 -3.98 -20.89 -6.76
N SER A 359 -2.92 -20.19 -7.18
CA SER A 359 -1.69 -20.82 -7.68
C SER A 359 -0.98 -21.58 -6.57
N ALA A 360 -0.88 -21.02 -5.37
CA ALA A 360 -0.31 -21.70 -4.21
C ALA A 360 -1.14 -22.93 -3.81
N LEU A 361 -2.47 -22.84 -3.84
CA LEU A 361 -3.36 -23.96 -3.56
C LEU A 361 -3.20 -25.10 -4.59
N ALA A 362 -3.16 -24.77 -5.87
CA ALA A 362 -2.95 -25.76 -6.92
C ALA A 362 -1.59 -26.46 -6.78
N ALA A 363 -0.51 -25.71 -6.50
CA ALA A 363 0.81 -26.27 -6.25
C ALA A 363 0.85 -27.16 -5.01
N ALA A 364 0.24 -26.74 -3.91
CA ALA A 364 0.17 -27.52 -2.68
C ALA A 364 -0.59 -28.85 -2.86
N LEU A 365 -1.75 -28.81 -3.53
CA LEU A 365 -2.52 -30.02 -3.85
C LEU A 365 -1.76 -30.96 -4.78
N ALA A 366 -1.04 -30.43 -5.76
CA ALA A 366 -0.17 -31.24 -6.63
C ALA A 366 0.98 -31.88 -5.86
N ALA A 367 1.59 -31.17 -4.90
CA ALA A 367 2.62 -31.70 -4.02
C ALA A 367 2.08 -32.80 -3.09
N GLN A 368 0.81 -32.72 -2.69
CA GLN A 368 0.11 -33.75 -1.90
C GLN A 368 -0.27 -34.98 -2.75
N GLY A 369 -0.21 -34.88 -4.08
CA GLY A 369 -0.63 -35.93 -5.01
C GLY A 369 -2.10 -35.85 -5.43
N GLU A 370 -2.84 -34.84 -4.96
CA GLU A 370 -4.25 -34.59 -5.27
C GLU A 370 -4.40 -33.84 -6.62
N PHE A 371 -3.85 -34.45 -7.69
CA PHE A 371 -3.75 -33.82 -9.01
C PHE A 371 -5.09 -33.43 -9.62
N LYS A 372 -6.17 -34.17 -9.33
CA LYS A 372 -7.50 -33.86 -9.86
C LYS A 372 -7.99 -32.50 -9.34
N GLU A 373 -7.81 -32.23 -8.05
CA GLU A 373 -8.17 -30.94 -7.46
C GLU A 373 -7.20 -29.85 -7.90
N ALA A 374 -5.90 -30.15 -7.94
CA ALA A 374 -4.88 -29.22 -8.43
C ALA A 374 -5.17 -28.71 -9.85
N VAL A 375 -5.58 -29.60 -10.77
CA VAL A 375 -5.99 -29.25 -12.14
C VAL A 375 -7.17 -28.27 -12.12
N GLY A 376 -8.21 -28.55 -11.33
CA GLY A 376 -9.38 -27.67 -11.26
C GLY A 376 -9.07 -26.26 -10.75
N TRP A 377 -8.14 -26.13 -9.79
CA TRP A 377 -7.68 -24.82 -9.33
C TRP A 377 -6.76 -24.13 -10.33
N GLN A 378 -5.85 -24.88 -10.97
CA GLN A 378 -4.94 -24.34 -11.97
C GLN A 378 -5.68 -23.87 -13.24
N GLU A 379 -6.80 -24.49 -13.60
CA GLU A 379 -7.66 -24.00 -14.69
C GLU A 379 -8.20 -22.59 -14.39
N LYS A 380 -8.62 -22.32 -13.15
CA LYS A 380 -9.03 -20.97 -12.72
C LYS A 380 -7.88 -19.97 -12.74
N VAL A 381 -6.67 -20.42 -12.38
CA VAL A 381 -5.45 -19.60 -12.49
C VAL A 381 -5.21 -19.21 -13.95
N VAL A 382 -5.27 -20.15 -14.89
CA VAL A 382 -5.09 -19.87 -16.32
C VAL A 382 -6.16 -18.92 -16.85
N GLU A 383 -7.42 -19.09 -16.43
CA GLU A 383 -8.52 -18.21 -16.84
C GLU A 383 -8.32 -16.77 -16.35
N SER A 384 -7.85 -16.61 -15.11
CA SER A 384 -7.74 -15.32 -14.43
C SER A 384 -6.38 -14.64 -14.58
N ALA A 385 -5.38 -15.33 -15.12
CA ALA A 385 -4.03 -14.80 -15.26
C ALA A 385 -3.95 -13.67 -16.30
N PRO A 386 -3.05 -12.69 -16.12
CA PRO A 386 -2.64 -11.77 -17.18
C PRO A 386 -2.19 -12.51 -18.45
N GLU A 387 -2.42 -11.94 -19.63
CA GLU A 387 -2.15 -12.59 -20.92
C GLU A 387 -0.70 -13.08 -21.07
N ASP A 388 0.27 -12.31 -20.54
CA ASP A 388 1.69 -12.65 -20.54
C ASP A 388 2.03 -13.83 -19.60
N ALA A 389 1.21 -14.08 -18.58
CA ALA A 389 1.38 -15.19 -17.64
C ALA A 389 0.59 -16.45 -18.03
N LYS A 390 -0.41 -16.36 -18.92
CA LYS A 390 -1.27 -17.48 -19.31
C LYS A 390 -0.51 -18.67 -19.90
N GLU A 391 0.48 -18.41 -20.75
CA GLU A 391 1.28 -19.49 -21.34
C GLU A 391 2.01 -20.30 -20.26
N PHE A 392 2.65 -19.60 -19.32
CA PHE A 392 3.35 -20.25 -18.22
C PHE A 392 2.39 -21.04 -17.33
N ALA A 393 1.25 -20.43 -16.95
CA ALA A 393 0.22 -21.11 -16.16
C ALA A 393 -0.35 -22.35 -16.86
N GLY A 394 -0.47 -22.31 -18.20
CA GLY A 394 -0.89 -23.44 -19.03
C GLY A 394 0.11 -24.60 -19.01
N LYS A 395 1.42 -24.31 -19.06
CA LYS A 395 2.45 -25.35 -18.93
C LYS A 395 2.41 -26.04 -17.57
N ILE A 396 2.14 -25.30 -16.50
CA ILE A 396 1.94 -25.88 -15.17
C ILE A 396 0.67 -26.75 -15.13
N LEU A 397 -0.42 -26.31 -15.75
CA LEU A 397 -1.66 -27.09 -15.88
C LEU A 397 -1.41 -28.43 -16.58
N ASP A 398 -0.67 -28.44 -17.68
CA ASP A 398 -0.34 -29.66 -18.42
C ASP A 398 0.52 -30.62 -17.59
N ARG A 399 1.43 -30.09 -16.74
CA ARG A 399 2.16 -30.92 -15.77
C ARG A 399 1.24 -31.57 -14.75
N TYR A 400 0.30 -30.82 -14.17
CA TYR A 400 -0.65 -31.38 -13.21
C TYR A 400 -1.55 -32.43 -13.86
N ARG A 401 -2.00 -32.23 -15.10
CA ARG A 401 -2.73 -33.24 -15.89
C ARG A 401 -1.91 -34.51 -16.14
N ALA A 402 -0.59 -34.38 -16.24
CA ALA A 402 0.33 -35.50 -16.36
C ALA A 402 0.72 -36.14 -15.00
N GLY A 403 0.13 -35.70 -13.89
CA GLY A 403 0.44 -36.22 -12.55
C GLY A 403 1.83 -35.83 -12.04
N LYS A 404 2.36 -34.69 -12.50
CA LYS A 404 3.69 -34.18 -12.12
C LYS A 404 3.56 -32.89 -11.31
N PRO A 405 4.32 -32.72 -10.22
CA PRO A 405 4.25 -31.51 -9.39
C PRO A 405 4.85 -30.30 -10.12
N TYR A 406 4.73 -29.14 -9.45
CA TYR A 406 5.29 -27.87 -9.89
C TYR A 406 6.81 -27.96 -10.14
N ILE A 407 7.29 -27.16 -11.08
CA ILE A 407 8.71 -26.89 -11.31
C ILE A 407 8.88 -25.48 -11.86
N ALA A 408 9.98 -24.81 -11.48
CA ALA A 408 10.24 -23.43 -11.87
C ALA A 408 10.43 -23.26 -13.39
N ASP A 409 11.10 -24.21 -14.06
CA ASP A 409 11.28 -24.23 -15.51
C ASP A 409 10.65 -25.49 -16.13
N PRO A 410 9.34 -25.44 -16.46
CA PRO A 410 8.63 -26.59 -17.02
C PRO A 410 9.12 -26.96 -18.43
N ALA A 411 9.63 -26.01 -19.21
CA ALA A 411 10.11 -26.26 -20.56
C ALA A 411 11.45 -27.02 -20.57
N ALA A 412 12.39 -26.63 -19.71
CA ALA A 412 13.62 -27.37 -19.51
C ALA A 412 13.36 -28.77 -18.93
N ALA A 413 12.44 -28.87 -17.97
CA ALA A 413 12.04 -30.14 -17.37
C ALA A 413 11.46 -31.10 -18.42
N GLU A 414 10.54 -30.65 -19.26
CA GLU A 414 9.94 -31.48 -20.32
C GLU A 414 11.01 -32.00 -21.30
N LYS A 415 11.94 -31.14 -21.71
CA LYS A 415 13.05 -31.52 -22.59
C LYS A 415 13.95 -32.58 -21.94
N ALA A 416 14.27 -32.42 -20.66
CA ALA A 416 15.09 -33.36 -19.91
C ALA A 416 14.38 -34.72 -19.72
N GLU A 417 13.09 -34.68 -19.35
CA GLU A 417 12.25 -35.86 -19.16
C GLU A 417 12.08 -36.65 -20.48
N ARG A 418 11.88 -35.95 -21.62
CA ARG A 418 11.80 -36.59 -22.94
C ARG A 418 13.12 -37.25 -23.34
N ALA A 419 14.24 -36.56 -23.14
CA ALA A 419 15.56 -37.12 -23.42
C ALA A 419 15.83 -38.37 -22.55
N ALA A 420 15.45 -38.34 -21.28
CA ALA A 420 15.55 -39.49 -20.38
C ALA A 420 14.67 -40.67 -20.86
N ALA A 421 13.43 -40.41 -21.26
CA ALA A 421 12.52 -41.43 -21.79
C ALA A 421 13.04 -42.06 -23.10
N GLU A 422 13.63 -41.28 -24.01
CA GLU A 422 14.25 -41.79 -25.23
C GLU A 422 15.46 -42.70 -24.94
N ILE A 423 16.27 -42.34 -23.94
CA ILE A 423 17.40 -43.18 -23.48
C ILE A 423 16.88 -44.49 -22.87
N GLU A 424 15.85 -44.43 -22.03
CA GLU A 424 15.26 -45.62 -21.42
C GLU A 424 14.62 -46.54 -22.46
N ALA A 425 13.89 -45.98 -23.44
CA ALA A 425 13.33 -46.73 -24.55
C ALA A 425 14.40 -47.44 -25.39
N LYS A 426 15.53 -46.78 -25.67
CA LYS A 426 16.67 -47.41 -26.35
C LYS A 426 17.25 -48.56 -25.54
N LYS A 427 17.48 -48.37 -24.23
CA LYS A 427 17.98 -49.44 -23.34
C LYS A 427 17.02 -50.63 -23.30
N LYS A 428 15.71 -50.39 -23.27
CA LYS A 428 14.69 -51.44 -23.31
C LYS A 428 14.73 -52.20 -24.64
N ALA A 429 14.79 -51.50 -25.77
CA ALA A 429 14.88 -52.10 -27.10
C ALA A 429 16.17 -52.92 -27.28
N GLU A 430 17.31 -52.45 -26.78
CA GLU A 430 18.57 -53.20 -26.79
C GLU A 430 18.48 -54.50 -25.97
N LYS A 431 17.86 -54.43 -24.78
CA LYS A 431 17.63 -55.59 -23.92
C LYS A 431 16.70 -56.61 -24.57
N GLU A 432 15.62 -56.15 -25.21
CA GLU A 432 14.68 -57.00 -25.95
C GLU A 432 15.34 -57.65 -27.17
N ASN A 433 16.16 -56.91 -27.92
CA ASN A 433 16.91 -57.45 -29.06
C ASN A 433 17.97 -58.48 -28.61
N ALA A 434 18.69 -58.22 -27.51
CA ALA A 434 19.62 -59.18 -26.93
C ALA A 434 18.90 -60.46 -26.46
N ALA A 435 17.72 -60.33 -25.85
CA ALA A 435 16.90 -61.47 -25.45
C ALA A 435 16.40 -62.27 -26.67
N ALA A 436 15.96 -61.60 -27.73
CA ALA A 436 15.51 -62.23 -28.97
C ALA A 436 16.65 -63.00 -29.66
N LYS A 437 17.86 -62.42 -29.74
CA LYS A 437 19.05 -63.11 -30.28
C LYS A 437 19.40 -64.36 -29.48
N LYS A 438 19.33 -64.28 -28.14
CA LYS A 438 19.59 -65.43 -27.26
C LYS A 438 18.55 -66.54 -27.44
N ALA A 439 17.28 -66.18 -27.63
CA ALA A 439 16.21 -67.14 -27.91
C ALA A 439 16.38 -67.82 -29.27
N ALA A 440 16.72 -67.06 -30.32
CA ALA A 440 16.98 -67.60 -31.66
C ALA A 440 18.20 -68.55 -31.68
N ALA A 441 19.29 -68.18 -30.99
CA ALA A 441 20.47 -69.06 -30.86
C ALA A 441 20.13 -70.37 -30.14
N LYS A 442 19.24 -70.33 -29.13
CA LYS A 442 18.77 -71.52 -28.44
C LYS A 442 17.92 -72.43 -29.33
N GLN A 443 17.00 -71.86 -30.13
CA GLN A 443 16.21 -72.63 -31.10
C GLN A 443 17.09 -73.30 -32.16
N LEU A 444 18.07 -72.58 -32.71
CA LEU A 444 19.01 -73.14 -33.68
C LEU A 444 19.85 -74.29 -33.07
N ALA A 445 20.24 -74.17 -31.80
CA ALA A 445 20.94 -75.25 -31.10
C ALA A 445 20.05 -76.48 -30.87
N GLU A 446 18.78 -76.28 -30.50
CA GLU A 446 17.80 -77.35 -30.34
C GLU A 446 17.47 -78.05 -31.68
N GLU A 447 17.34 -77.30 -32.77
CA GLU A 447 17.17 -77.86 -34.13
C GLU A 447 18.41 -78.65 -34.56
N ALA A 448 19.61 -78.11 -34.36
CA ALA A 448 20.86 -78.81 -34.67
C ALA A 448 21.01 -80.12 -33.87
N GLU A 449 20.61 -80.14 -32.60
CA GLU A 449 20.61 -81.37 -31.79
C GLU A 449 19.59 -82.40 -32.30
N LYS A 450 18.44 -81.93 -32.77
CA LYS A 450 17.38 -82.78 -33.35
C LYS A 450 17.80 -83.37 -34.69
N ASP A 451 18.45 -82.59 -35.55
CA ASP A 451 19.00 -83.04 -36.83
C ASP A 451 20.17 -84.01 -36.65
N ALA A 452 21.03 -83.78 -35.64
CA ALA A 452 22.10 -84.72 -35.27
C ALA A 452 21.54 -86.07 -34.79
N LYS A 453 20.41 -86.08 -34.08
CA LYS A 453 19.71 -87.32 -33.69
C LYS A 453 18.99 -87.99 -34.86
N ALA A 454 18.48 -87.22 -35.83
CA ALA A 454 17.78 -87.74 -37.01
C ALA A 454 18.73 -88.34 -38.07
N THR A 455 19.98 -87.89 -38.14
CA THR A 455 20.98 -88.35 -39.12
C THR A 455 21.77 -89.61 -38.70
N GLY A 456 21.55 -90.14 -37.49
CA GLY A 456 22.09 -91.44 -37.09
C GLY A 456 23.62 -91.50 -37.01
N LEU A 457 24.30 -90.40 -36.69
CA LEU A 457 25.72 -90.44 -36.33
C LEU A 457 25.86 -90.94 -34.89
N GLU A 458 25.78 -92.27 -34.73
CA GLU A 458 26.41 -92.95 -33.60
C GLU A 458 27.88 -92.56 -33.53
N LYS A 459 28.33 -92.22 -32.33
CA LYS A 459 29.72 -91.94 -31.97
C LYS A 459 30.64 -93.00 -32.57
N ALA A 460 31.55 -92.58 -33.45
CA ALA A 460 32.82 -93.27 -33.61
C ALA A 460 33.77 -92.77 -32.53
N GLU A 461 34.33 -93.71 -31.77
CA GLU A 461 35.23 -93.54 -30.62
C GLU A 461 36.49 -92.73 -30.89
#